data_AF-A0A4Q1CZ32-F1
#
_entry.id   AF-A0A4Q1CZ32-F1
#
_cell.length_a   1.000
_cell.length_b   1.000
_cell.length_c   1.000
_cell.angle_alpha   90.00
_cell.angle_beta   90.00
_cell.angle_gamma   90.00
#
_symmetry.space_group_name_H-M   'P 1'
#
loop_
_entity.id
_entity.type
_entity.pdbx_description
1 polymer ?
#
loop_
_entity_poly.entity_id
_entity_poly.type
_entity_poly.pdbx_seq_one_letter_code
_entity_poly.pdbx_strand_id
1 'polypeptide(L)'
;MDDPGSSLGYGYFTLIFWIVAAVILILLLIKKIIYPQSVPDKIGVFTATPVLCIVFITVMLSFKDNVGSEWCFTKSNYRYKVITYNYSEPLAVKRVEYYRSADTINSKGTLMDELWIKGSIWIYLSRVGDTVKKVTYKNDIEIK
;
A
#
# COMPACT_ATOMS: atom_id res chain seq x y z
N MET A 1 -26.24 -10.26 18.11
CA MET A 1 -25.55 -11.55 17.95
C MET A 1 -24.11 -11.19 17.67
N ASP A 2 -23.28 -11.35 18.70
CA ASP A 2 -21.88 -10.92 18.69
C ASP A 2 -21.05 -11.91 17.86
N ASP A 3 -20.48 -11.44 16.75
CA ASP A 3 -19.57 -12.25 15.92
C ASP A 3 -18.22 -12.42 16.63
N PRO A 4 -17.84 -13.64 17.06
CA PRO A 4 -16.60 -13.87 17.80
C PRO A 4 -15.36 -13.88 16.87
N GLY A 5 -15.51 -13.61 15.57
CA GLY A 5 -14.44 -13.68 14.57
C GLY A 5 -13.54 -12.44 14.48
N SER A 6 -13.96 -11.28 15.01
CA SER A 6 -13.19 -10.03 14.92
C SER A 6 -12.17 -9.87 16.05
N SER A 7 -12.46 -10.41 17.24
CA SER A 7 -11.65 -10.23 18.47
C SER A 7 -10.24 -10.84 18.39
N LEU A 8 -10.10 -12.03 17.78
CA LEU A 8 -8.82 -12.74 17.73
C LEU A 8 -7.75 -11.96 16.96
N GLY A 9 -8.13 -11.32 15.84
CA GLY A 9 -7.20 -10.56 15.00
C GLY A 9 -6.58 -9.35 15.72
N TYR A 10 -7.38 -8.64 16.52
CA TYR A 10 -6.89 -7.51 17.31
C TYR A 10 -5.94 -7.95 18.45
N GLY A 11 -6.18 -9.11 19.04
CA GLY A 11 -5.28 -9.69 20.06
C GLY A 11 -3.89 -10.00 19.50
N TYR A 12 -3.83 -10.68 18.35
CA TYR A 12 -2.56 -10.98 17.68
C TYR A 12 -1.83 -9.72 17.21
N PHE A 13 -2.57 -8.75 16.66
CA PHE A 13 -1.99 -7.46 16.26
C PHE A 13 -1.34 -6.74 17.44
N THR A 14 -2.03 -6.69 18.59
CA THR A 14 -1.52 -6.02 19.80
C THR A 14 -0.22 -6.67 20.28
N LEU A 15 -0.17 -8.01 20.32
CA LEU A 15 1.04 -8.74 20.71
C LEU A 15 2.22 -8.46 19.77
N ILE A 16 2.01 -8.58 18.46
CA ILE A 16 3.05 -8.35 17.45
C ILE A 16 3.54 -6.89 17.53
N PHE A 17 2.62 -5.95 17.68
CA PHE A 17 2.93 -4.53 17.79
C PHE A 17 3.84 -4.22 18.99
N TRP A 18 3.53 -4.76 20.18
CA TRP A 18 4.37 -4.56 21.36
C TRP A 18 5.74 -5.22 21.23
N ILE A 19 5.83 -6.37 20.58
CA ILE A 19 7.13 -7.03 20.27
C ILE A 19 7.96 -6.11 19.38
N VAL A 20 7.38 -5.58 18.30
CA VAL A 20 8.08 -4.66 17.38
C VAL A 20 8.52 -3.38 18.09
N ALA A 21 7.64 -2.77 18.90
CA ALA A 21 7.95 -1.58 19.67
C ALA A 21 9.11 -1.83 20.67
N ALA A 22 9.12 -2.98 21.34
CA ALA A 22 10.19 -3.37 22.26
C ALA A 22 11.52 -3.57 21.54
N VAL A 23 11.52 -4.21 20.36
CA VAL A 23 12.72 -4.39 19.54
C VAL A 23 13.29 -3.04 19.10
N ILE A 24 12.43 -2.13 18.62
CA ILE A 24 12.83 -0.78 18.23
C ILE A 24 13.42 -0.03 19.44
N LEU A 25 12.78 -0.12 20.61
CA LEU A 25 13.28 0.52 21.82
C LEU A 25 14.69 0.02 22.19
N ILE A 26 14.91 -1.31 22.16
CA ILE A 26 16.22 -1.91 22.43
C ILE A 26 17.26 -1.40 21.43
N LEU A 27 16.92 -1.32 20.14
CA LEU A 27 17.82 -0.79 19.12
C LEU A 27 18.18 0.68 19.37
N LEU A 28 17.23 1.52 19.79
CA LEU A 28 17.46 2.93 20.12
C LEU A 28 18.36 3.11 21.36
N LEU A 29 18.20 2.23 22.36
CA LEU A 29 19.05 2.21 23.55
C LEU A 29 20.48 1.74 23.22
N ILE A 30 20.63 0.67 22.43
CA ILE A 30 21.95 0.16 21.98
C ILE A 30 22.68 1.20 21.12
N LYS A 31 21.96 1.81 20.17
CA LYS A 31 22.50 2.88 19.32
C LYS A 31 22.72 4.18 20.06
N LYS A 32 22.46 4.24 21.38
CA LYS A 32 22.82 5.39 22.20
C LYS A 32 22.13 6.67 21.71
N ILE A 33 20.92 6.54 21.16
CA ILE A 33 20.09 7.64 20.68
C ILE A 33 19.26 8.21 21.84
N ILE A 34 18.83 7.33 22.75
CA ILE A 34 18.04 7.68 23.94
C ILE A 34 18.78 7.20 25.19
N TYR A 35 18.91 8.07 26.18
CA TYR A 35 19.56 7.76 27.46
C TYR A 35 18.67 8.14 28.64
N PRO A 36 17.72 7.27 29.03
CA PRO A 36 16.90 7.52 30.20
C PRO A 36 17.75 7.37 31.46
N GLN A 37 17.96 8.47 32.19
CA GLN A 37 18.81 8.48 33.39
C GLN A 37 18.02 8.09 34.64
N SER A 38 16.75 8.46 34.71
CA SER A 38 15.89 8.25 35.87
C SER A 38 14.82 7.17 35.62
N VAL A 39 14.26 6.62 36.71
CA VAL A 39 13.11 5.70 36.64
C VAL A 39 11.92 6.29 35.89
N PRO A 40 11.50 7.56 36.12
CA PRO A 40 10.42 8.15 35.33
C PRO A 40 10.77 8.30 33.85
N ASP A 41 12.04 8.58 33.49
CA ASP A 41 12.45 8.62 32.08
C ASP A 41 12.27 7.26 31.39
N LYS A 42 12.59 6.17 32.10
CA LYS A 42 12.43 4.81 31.57
C LYS A 42 10.96 4.49 31.29
N ILE A 43 10.08 4.88 32.21
CA ILE A 43 8.63 4.70 32.04
C ILE A 43 8.12 5.55 30.88
N GLY A 44 8.53 6.82 30.81
CA GLY A 44 8.14 7.73 29.74
C GLY A 44 8.60 7.26 28.35
N VAL A 45 9.83 6.76 28.24
CA VAL A 45 10.35 6.21 26.98
C VAL A 45 9.61 4.93 26.57
N PHE A 46 9.29 4.05 27.53
CA PHE A 46 8.55 2.83 27.26
C PHE A 46 7.11 3.12 26.79
N THR A 47 6.43 4.09 27.38
CA THR A 47 5.06 4.46 26.96
C THR A 47 5.03 5.30 25.68
N ALA A 48 6.04 6.12 25.44
CA ALA A 48 6.15 6.92 24.22
C ALA A 48 6.48 6.09 22.97
N THR A 49 7.23 4.99 23.11
CA THR A 49 7.68 4.18 21.96
C THR A 49 6.51 3.57 21.15
N PRO A 50 5.50 2.94 21.77
CA PRO A 50 4.27 2.52 21.09
C PRO A 50 3.57 3.68 20.37
N VAL A 51 3.42 4.82 21.03
CA VAL A 51 2.75 6.00 20.45
C VAL A 51 3.49 6.47 19.21
N LEU A 52 4.82 6.57 19.27
CA LEU A 52 5.65 6.92 18.12
C LEU A 52 5.55 5.90 17.00
N CYS A 53 5.45 4.60 17.30
CA CYS A 53 5.26 3.56 16.30
C CYS A 53 3.90 3.71 15.60
N ILE A 54 2.82 4.00 16.33
CA ILE A 54 1.49 4.24 15.75
C ILE A 54 1.54 5.45 14.83
N VAL A 55 2.06 6.58 15.33
CA VAL A 55 2.17 7.82 14.54
C VAL A 55 2.99 7.57 13.27
N PHE A 56 4.10 6.86 13.36
CA PHE A 56 4.94 6.51 12.22
C PHE A 56 4.19 5.65 11.19
N ILE A 57 3.47 4.61 11.64
CA ILE A 57 2.68 3.74 10.77
C ILE A 57 1.58 4.55 10.08
N THR A 58 0.84 5.40 10.81
CA THR A 58 -0.23 6.23 10.23
C THR A 58 0.32 7.20 9.18
N VAL A 59 1.47 7.82 9.45
CA VAL A 59 2.14 8.71 8.49
C VAL A 59 2.59 7.95 7.25
N MET A 60 3.20 6.77 7.43
CA MET A 60 3.65 5.93 6.30
C MET A 60 2.47 5.43 5.45
N LEU A 61 1.35 5.06 6.08
CA LEU A 61 0.13 4.69 5.37
C LEU A 61 -0.50 5.88 4.63
N SER A 62 -0.33 7.10 5.13
CA SER A 62 -0.82 8.32 4.46
C SER A 62 -0.05 8.63 3.17
N PHE A 63 1.22 8.21 3.07
CA PHE A 63 2.03 8.37 1.86
C PHE A 63 1.85 7.24 0.83
N LYS A 64 1.16 6.15 1.19
CA LYS A 64 0.93 5.05 0.26
C LYS A 64 -0.23 5.44 -0.68
N ASP A 65 0.03 5.44 -1.98
CA ASP A 65 -1.00 5.64 -3.00
C ASP A 65 -2.19 4.72 -2.72
N ASN A 66 -3.34 5.32 -2.38
CA ASN A 66 -4.54 4.55 -2.10
C ASN A 66 -5.08 4.00 -3.42
N VAL A 67 -4.91 2.69 -3.61
CA VAL A 67 -5.62 1.95 -4.65
C VAL A 67 -7.10 2.06 -4.32
N GLY A 68 -7.83 2.85 -5.10
CA GLY A 68 -9.25 3.07 -4.94
C GLY A 68 -10.08 1.88 -5.40
N SER A 69 -9.67 1.26 -6.51
CA SER A 69 -10.28 0.02 -6.99
C SER A 69 -9.32 -0.75 -7.90
N GLU A 70 -9.46 -2.07 -7.87
CA GLU A 70 -8.77 -2.99 -8.76
C GLU A 70 -9.81 -3.95 -9.34
N TRP A 71 -9.82 -4.11 -10.66
CA TRP A 71 -10.68 -5.10 -11.31
C TRP A 71 -10.00 -5.68 -12.56
N CYS A 72 -10.33 -6.92 -12.85
CA CYS A 72 -9.78 -7.68 -13.96
C CYS A 72 -10.89 -8.09 -14.93
N PHE A 73 -10.61 -8.06 -16.23
CA PHE A 73 -11.53 -8.53 -17.25
C PHE A 73 -10.80 -9.24 -18.38
N THR A 74 -11.53 -10.06 -19.12
CA THR A 74 -10.99 -10.89 -20.20
C THR A 74 -11.53 -10.41 -21.54
N LYS A 75 -10.64 -10.16 -22.51
CA LYS A 75 -11.02 -9.76 -23.87
C LYS A 75 -10.06 -10.36 -24.89
N SER A 76 -10.59 -10.98 -25.93
CA SER A 76 -9.81 -11.46 -27.09
C SER A 76 -8.59 -12.32 -26.71
N ASN A 77 -8.79 -13.34 -25.87
CA ASN A 77 -7.76 -14.27 -25.37
C ASN A 77 -6.70 -13.71 -24.40
N TYR A 78 -6.82 -12.44 -23.98
CA TYR A 78 -5.94 -11.81 -22.99
C TYR A 78 -6.71 -11.38 -21.74
N ARG A 79 -6.01 -11.36 -20.60
CA ARG A 79 -6.52 -10.79 -19.36
C ARG A 79 -6.01 -9.36 -19.22
N TYR A 80 -6.88 -8.50 -18.75
CA TYR A 80 -6.61 -7.09 -18.48
C TYR A 80 -6.85 -6.81 -17.02
N LYS A 81 -6.00 -5.97 -16.44
CA LYS A 81 -6.11 -5.48 -15.06
C LYS A 81 -6.20 -3.97 -15.09
N VAL A 82 -7.18 -3.41 -14.40
CA VAL A 82 -7.39 -1.97 -14.29
C VAL A 82 -7.23 -1.58 -12.84
N ILE A 83 -6.32 -0.65 -12.59
CA ILE A 83 -6.06 -0.12 -11.25
C ILE A 83 -6.42 1.36 -11.25
N THR A 84 -7.31 1.75 -10.35
CA THR A 84 -7.67 3.15 -10.13
C THR A 84 -6.98 3.64 -8.86
N TYR A 85 -6.14 4.66 -8.99
CA TYR A 85 -5.53 5.34 -7.87
C TYR A 85 -6.35 6.58 -7.52
N ASN A 86 -6.84 6.61 -6.28
CA ASN A 86 -7.55 7.76 -5.73
C ASN A 86 -6.60 8.45 -4.76
N TYR A 87 -6.16 9.64 -5.12
CA TYR A 87 -5.35 10.46 -4.23
C TYR A 87 -6.26 11.23 -3.26
N SER A 88 -5.85 11.30 -2.00
CA SER A 88 -6.61 11.92 -0.90
C SER A 88 -6.56 13.46 -0.92
N GLU A 89 -5.69 14.06 -1.72
CA GLU A 89 -5.54 15.51 -1.82
C GLU A 89 -6.65 16.18 -2.64
N PRO A 90 -7.10 17.39 -2.25
CA PRO A 90 -8.24 18.08 -2.88
C PRO A 90 -8.01 18.49 -4.35
N LEU A 91 -6.76 18.46 -4.83
CA LEU A 91 -6.37 18.81 -6.20
C LEU A 91 -5.96 17.60 -7.06
N ALA A 92 -6.00 16.39 -6.50
CA ALA A 92 -5.31 15.28 -7.11
C ALA A 92 -6.14 14.55 -8.19
N VAL A 93 -5.46 14.29 -9.30
CA VAL A 93 -5.99 13.71 -10.53
C VAL A 93 -6.12 12.20 -10.36
N LYS A 94 -7.30 11.63 -10.63
CA LYS A 94 -7.48 10.18 -10.58
C LYS A 94 -6.66 9.53 -11.69
N ARG A 95 -5.87 8.51 -11.37
CA ARG A 95 -5.06 7.78 -12.36
C ARG A 95 -5.65 6.40 -12.57
N VAL A 96 -6.02 6.09 -13.81
CA VAL A 96 -6.47 4.77 -14.23
C VAL A 96 -5.37 4.15 -15.07
N GLU A 97 -4.83 3.04 -14.59
CA GLU A 97 -3.78 2.28 -15.26
C GLU A 97 -4.37 0.99 -15.81
N TYR A 98 -4.03 0.68 -17.05
CA TYR A 98 -4.42 -0.56 -17.69
C TYR A 98 -3.19 -1.44 -17.83
N TYR A 99 -3.32 -2.70 -17.44
CA TYR A 99 -2.28 -3.72 -17.57
C TYR A 99 -2.80 -4.84 -18.45
N ARG A 100 -1.89 -5.48 -19.19
CA ARG A 100 -2.19 -6.65 -20.01
C ARG A 100 -1.33 -7.82 -19.53
N SER A 101 -1.94 -8.99 -19.37
CA SER A 101 -1.18 -10.21 -19.10
C SER A 101 -0.27 -10.55 -20.29
N ALA A 102 0.99 -10.90 -20.03
CA ALA A 102 1.87 -11.45 -21.08
C ALA A 102 1.38 -12.82 -21.55
N ASP A 103 0.64 -13.51 -20.68
CA ASP A 103 0.06 -14.82 -20.91
C ASP A 103 -1.32 -14.75 -21.58
N THR A 104 -1.61 -15.75 -22.40
CA THR A 104 -2.97 -16.01 -22.91
C THR A 104 -3.76 -16.84 -21.89
N ILE A 105 -5.09 -16.80 -21.94
CA ILE A 105 -5.98 -17.51 -20.99
C ILE A 105 -5.64 -19.01 -20.83
N ASN A 106 -4.98 -19.60 -21.83
CA ASN A 106 -4.66 -21.03 -21.91
C ASN A 106 -3.25 -21.40 -21.44
N SER A 107 -2.42 -20.48 -20.94
CA SER A 107 -1.12 -20.84 -20.37
C SER A 107 -1.33 -21.60 -19.05
N LYS A 108 -0.99 -22.88 -19.06
CA LYS A 108 -0.95 -23.69 -17.84
C LYS A 108 0.27 -23.30 -17.03
N GLY A 109 0.05 -22.69 -15.87
CA GLY A 109 0.96 -22.82 -14.73
C GLY A 109 2.02 -21.73 -14.56
N THR A 110 1.67 -20.46 -14.75
CA THR A 110 2.56 -19.38 -14.32
C THR A 110 1.90 -18.61 -13.18
N LEU A 111 2.63 -18.49 -12.05
CA LEU A 111 2.18 -17.78 -10.85
C LEU A 111 1.62 -16.41 -11.20
N MET A 112 0.39 -16.13 -10.73
CA MET A 112 -0.48 -15.03 -11.15
C MET A 112 0.09 -13.61 -10.99
N ASP A 113 1.20 -13.43 -10.25
CA ASP A 113 1.71 -12.12 -9.86
C ASP A 113 2.83 -11.58 -10.76
N GLU A 114 3.49 -12.40 -11.60
CA GLU A 114 4.69 -11.99 -12.35
C GLU A 114 4.47 -11.65 -13.83
N LEU A 115 3.23 -11.60 -14.30
CA LEU A 115 2.91 -11.53 -15.75
C LEU A 115 2.17 -10.28 -16.21
N TRP A 116 2.08 -9.26 -15.38
CA TRP A 116 1.44 -7.99 -15.75
C TRP A 116 2.45 -7.07 -16.43
N ILE A 117 2.41 -7.04 -17.77
CA ILE A 117 3.18 -6.05 -18.53
C ILE A 117 2.43 -4.71 -18.44
N LYS A 118 3.16 -3.63 -18.16
CA LYS A 118 2.71 -2.22 -18.31
C LYS A 118 2.49 -1.92 -19.78
N GLY A 119 1.43 -2.50 -20.31
CA GLY A 119 1.16 -2.56 -21.75
C GLY A 119 0.03 -1.65 -22.20
N SER A 120 -0.57 -0.83 -21.34
CA SER A 120 -1.81 -0.16 -21.74
C SER A 120 -2.04 1.17 -21.05
N ILE A 121 -2.19 2.18 -21.91
CA ILE A 121 -2.88 3.46 -21.74
C ILE A 121 -3.06 3.88 -20.28
N TRP A 122 -2.36 4.93 -19.84
CA TRP A 122 -2.67 5.59 -18.58
C TRP A 122 -3.60 6.77 -18.85
N ILE A 123 -4.69 6.82 -18.10
CA ILE A 123 -5.68 7.90 -18.20
C ILE A 123 -5.67 8.66 -16.89
N TYR A 124 -5.44 9.96 -17.01
CA TYR A 124 -5.48 10.92 -15.94
C TYR A 124 -6.81 11.67 -16.03
N LEU A 125 -7.64 11.53 -15.00
CA LEU A 125 -8.99 12.09 -14.96
C LEU A 125 -9.07 13.24 -13.95
N SER A 126 -9.76 14.31 -14.34
CA SER A 126 -10.13 15.41 -13.46
C SER A 126 -11.13 14.93 -12.40
N ARG A 127 -11.41 15.76 -11.40
CA ARG A 127 -12.42 15.46 -10.38
C ARG A 127 -13.81 15.20 -10.98
N VAL A 128 -14.14 15.86 -12.09
CA VAL A 128 -15.43 15.76 -12.79
C VAL A 128 -15.49 14.52 -13.68
N GLY A 129 -14.36 13.82 -13.87
CA GLY A 129 -14.25 12.65 -14.73
C GLY A 129 -13.76 12.98 -16.14
N ASP A 130 -13.42 14.24 -16.41
CA ASP A 130 -12.88 14.64 -17.71
C ASP A 130 -11.45 14.12 -17.88
N THR A 131 -11.09 13.70 -19.09
CA THR A 131 -9.73 13.26 -19.36
C THR A 131 -8.78 14.46 -19.44
N VAL A 132 -7.87 14.56 -18.46
CA VAL A 132 -6.82 15.59 -18.40
C VAL A 132 -5.64 15.20 -19.28
N LYS A 133 -5.24 13.93 -19.23
CA LYS A 133 -4.11 13.40 -19.99
C LYS A 133 -4.34 11.93 -20.31
N LYS A 134 -3.96 11.52 -21.51
CA LYS A 134 -3.90 10.13 -21.92
C LYS A 134 -2.50 9.84 -22.40
N VAL A 135 -1.84 8.84 -21.82
CA VAL A 135 -0.50 8.41 -22.20
C VAL A 135 -0.56 6.98 -22.67
N THR A 136 -0.10 6.70 -23.88
CA THR A 136 -0.10 5.34 -24.41
C THR A 136 1.30 4.76 -24.27
N TYR A 137 1.39 3.65 -23.54
CA TYR A 137 2.63 2.88 -23.42
C TYR A 137 2.57 1.65 -24.31
N LYS A 138 3.67 1.36 -25.01
CA LYS A 138 3.91 0.09 -25.70
C LYS A 138 5.24 -0.46 -25.23
N ASN A 139 5.22 -1.59 -24.54
CA ASN A 139 6.42 -2.22 -23.97
C ASN A 139 7.25 -1.23 -23.13
N ASP A 140 6.61 -0.55 -22.16
CA ASP A 140 7.23 0.47 -21.29
C ASP A 140 7.74 1.75 -21.98
N ILE A 141 7.54 1.90 -23.30
CA ILE A 141 7.90 3.12 -24.04
C ILE A 141 6.64 3.97 -24.26
N GLU A 142 6.70 5.24 -23.87
CA GLU A 142 5.66 6.24 -24.18
C GLU A 142 5.67 6.52 -25.68
N ILE A 143 4.53 6.27 -26.34
CA ILE A 143 4.31 6.65 -27.74
C ILE A 143 3.55 7.98 -27.74
N LYS A 144 4.17 9.02 -28.32
CA LYS A 144 3.55 10.32 -28.55
C LYS A 144 2.56 10.28 -29.72
#